data_AF-A0A7C4EII6-F1
#
_entry.id   AF-A0A7C4EII6-F1
#
_cell.length_a   1.000
_cell.length_b   1.000
_cell.length_c   1.000
_cell.angle_alpha   90.00
_cell.angle_beta   90.00
_cell.angle_gamma   90.00
#
_symmetry.space_group_name_H-M   'P 1'
#
loop_
_entity.id
_entity.type
_entity.pdbx_description
1 polymer ?
#
loop_
_entity_poly.entity_id
_entity_poly.type
_entity_poly.pdbx_seq_one_letter_code
_entity_poly.pdbx_strand_id
1 'polypeptide(L)'
;MRGVILALLLTAGCRPYIDAEMALAEQARRGVAMAAEAQAEHAQVAEELHALRRKSLDAAFDADVRERGELSADWVIEHRKAYAAALDGLAEARRASQSADESRRRTLEATDAALRRLVWLMEVQLMMVPKP
;
A
#
# COMPACT_ATOMS: atom_id res chain seq x y z
N MET A 1 -0.44 -38.21 42.78
CA MET A 1 0.80 -37.73 42.11
C MET A 1 0.76 -37.78 40.58
N ARG A 2 0.17 -38.80 39.92
CA ARG A 2 0.08 -38.86 38.44
C ARG A 2 -0.69 -37.71 37.77
N GLY A 3 -1.75 -37.19 38.39
CA GLY A 3 -2.52 -36.05 37.84
C GLY A 3 -1.78 -34.72 37.84
N VAL A 4 -0.84 -34.52 38.77
CA VAL A 4 -0.04 -33.28 38.88
C VAL A 4 1.03 -33.22 37.77
N ILE A 5 1.61 -34.36 37.40
CA ILE A 5 2.62 -34.47 36.35
C ILE A 5 2.01 -34.21 34.96
N LEU A 6 0.77 -34.65 34.72
CA LEU A 6 0.08 -34.41 33.45
C LEU A 6 -0.35 -32.94 33.28
N ALA A 7 -0.75 -32.27 34.37
CA ALA A 7 -1.07 -30.84 34.37
C ALA A 7 0.19 -29.98 34.12
N LEU A 8 1.34 -30.36 34.71
CA LEU A 8 2.63 -29.69 34.51
C LEU A 8 3.16 -29.83 33.07
N LEU A 9 2.92 -30.96 32.41
CA LEU A 9 3.29 -31.17 31.00
C LEU A 9 2.46 -30.34 30.02
N LEU A 10 1.19 -30.06 30.37
CA LEU A 10 0.31 -29.21 29.55
C LEU A 10 0.65 -27.72 29.69
N THR A 11 1.06 -27.25 30.87
CA THR A 11 1.46 -25.85 31.07
C THR A 11 2.86 -25.54 30.53
N ALA A 12 3.76 -26.53 30.49
CA ALA A 12 5.10 -26.36 29.93
C ALA A 12 5.11 -26.14 28.40
N GLY A 13 4.06 -26.58 27.69
CA GLY A 13 3.91 -26.40 26.24
C GLY A 13 3.33 -25.04 25.82
N CYS A 14 2.67 -24.31 26.72
CA CYS A 14 2.02 -23.03 26.37
C CYS A 14 3.02 -21.88 26.17
N ARG A 15 4.12 -21.86 26.93
CA ARG A 15 5.14 -20.81 26.81
C ARG A 15 5.89 -20.83 25.47
N PRO A 16 6.50 -21.95 25.01
CA PRO A 16 7.17 -21.99 23.72
C PRO A 16 6.21 -21.76 22.54
N TYR A 17 4.93 -22.11 22.70
CA TYR A 17 3.90 -21.80 21.71
C TYR A 17 3.63 -20.30 21.59
N ILE A 18 3.41 -19.60 22.73
CA ILE A 18 3.21 -18.14 22.73
C ILE A 18 4.46 -17.41 22.20
N ASP A 19 5.66 -17.86 22.59
CA ASP A 19 6.92 -17.30 22.07
C ASP A 19 7.02 -17.44 20.53
N ALA A 20 6.56 -18.56 19.97
CA ALA A 20 6.52 -18.78 18.52
C ALA A 20 5.48 -17.89 17.83
N GLU A 21 4.27 -17.73 18.39
CA GLU A 21 3.26 -16.82 17.84
C GLU A 21 3.73 -15.35 17.86
N MET A 22 4.43 -14.94 18.93
CA MET A 22 5.08 -13.62 19.00
C MET A 22 6.13 -13.44 17.90
N ALA A 23 6.99 -14.45 17.67
CA ALA A 23 7.99 -14.39 16.61
C ALA A 23 7.35 -14.28 15.22
N LEU A 24 6.25 -15.00 14.97
CA LEU A 24 5.48 -14.90 13.73
C LEU A 24 4.85 -13.52 13.56
N ALA A 25 4.26 -12.95 14.62
CA ALA A 25 3.70 -11.62 14.58
C ALA A 25 4.77 -10.55 14.29
N GLU A 26 5.96 -10.66 14.88
CA GLU A 26 7.07 -9.74 14.62
C GLU A 26 7.63 -9.91 13.19
N GLN A 27 7.68 -11.14 12.68
CA GLN A 27 8.01 -11.38 11.27
C GLN A 27 6.97 -10.75 10.33
N ALA A 28 5.68 -10.87 10.64
CA ALA A 28 4.62 -10.24 9.87
C ALA A 28 4.76 -8.71 9.87
N ARG A 29 5.11 -8.10 11.01
CA ARG A 29 5.38 -6.65 11.12
C ARG A 29 6.53 -6.20 10.22
N ARG A 30 7.63 -6.94 10.18
CA ARG A 30 8.72 -6.68 9.23
C ARG A 30 8.25 -6.75 7.79
N GLY A 31 7.41 -7.73 7.45
CA GLY A 31 6.80 -7.83 6.13
C GLY A 31 5.92 -6.62 5.79
N VAL A 32 5.12 -6.13 6.73
CA VAL A 32 4.31 -4.90 6.57
C VAL A 32 5.20 -3.68 6.37
N ALA A 33 6.31 -3.56 7.10
CA ALA A 33 7.27 -2.46 6.93
C ALA A 33 7.87 -2.46 5.51
N MET A 34 8.33 -3.62 5.03
CA MET A 34 8.84 -3.77 3.65
C MET A 34 7.78 -3.43 2.60
N ALA A 35 6.53 -3.85 2.83
CA ALA A 35 5.42 -3.51 1.93
C ALA A 35 5.12 -2.02 1.92
N ALA A 36 5.25 -1.33 3.06
CA ALA A 36 5.08 0.12 3.15
C ALA A 36 6.19 0.87 2.40
N GLU A 37 7.44 0.42 2.49
CA GLU A 37 8.57 0.96 1.72
C GLU A 37 8.35 0.80 0.21
N ALA A 38 8.03 -0.42 -0.23
CA ALA A 38 7.74 -0.69 -1.65
C ALA A 38 6.54 0.15 -2.15
N GLN A 39 5.51 0.32 -1.33
CA GLN A 39 4.37 1.17 -1.66
C GLN A 39 4.77 2.65 -1.84
N ALA A 40 5.74 3.15 -1.07
CA ALA A 40 6.25 4.51 -1.22
C ALA A 40 7.04 4.67 -2.54
N GLU A 41 7.85 3.69 -2.91
CA GLU A 41 8.56 3.66 -4.20
C GLU A 41 7.58 3.62 -5.38
N HIS A 42 6.57 2.75 -5.31
CA HIS A 42 5.52 2.67 -6.32
C HIS A 42 4.77 3.98 -6.50
N ALA A 43 4.49 4.71 -5.41
CA ALA A 43 3.83 6.01 -5.47
C ALA A 43 4.70 7.05 -6.21
N GLN A 44 6.02 7.06 -5.98
CA GLN A 44 6.94 7.94 -6.70
C GLN A 44 6.95 7.64 -8.20
N VAL A 45 7.09 6.36 -8.58
CA VAL A 45 7.07 5.93 -9.98
C VAL A 45 5.74 6.25 -10.66
N ALA A 46 4.62 6.09 -9.96
CA ALA A 46 3.30 6.43 -10.49
C ALA A 46 3.18 7.93 -10.79
N GLU A 47 3.68 8.79 -9.91
CA GLU A 47 3.69 10.24 -10.13
C GLU A 47 4.57 10.65 -11.31
N GLU A 48 5.76 10.06 -11.46
CA GLU A 48 6.62 10.25 -12.63
C GLU A 48 5.91 9.80 -13.93
N LEU A 49 5.25 8.65 -13.90
CA LEU A 49 4.49 8.15 -15.04
C LEU A 49 3.35 9.10 -15.43
N HIS A 50 2.62 9.66 -14.46
CA HIS A 50 1.59 10.66 -14.73
C HIS A 50 2.17 11.94 -15.36
N ALA A 51 3.32 12.41 -14.88
CA ALA A 51 4.02 13.55 -15.47
C ALA A 51 4.47 13.27 -16.92
N LEU A 52 5.03 12.07 -17.18
CA LEU A 52 5.43 11.65 -18.52
C LEU A 52 4.25 11.55 -19.48
N ARG A 53 3.13 10.97 -19.04
CA ARG A 53 1.90 10.89 -19.84
C ARG A 53 1.38 12.28 -20.21
N ARG A 54 1.41 13.23 -19.27
CA ARG A 54 1.03 14.62 -19.54
C ARG A 54 1.94 15.24 -20.60
N LYS A 55 3.26 15.14 -20.41
CA LYS A 55 4.25 15.66 -21.36
C LYS A 55 4.10 15.04 -22.75
N SER A 56 3.82 13.74 -22.82
CA SER A 56 3.59 13.02 -24.08
C SER A 56 2.34 13.52 -24.80
N LEU A 57 1.26 13.80 -24.06
CA LEU A 57 0.04 14.35 -24.63
C LEU A 57 0.25 15.76 -25.16
N ASP A 58 0.96 16.60 -24.42
CA ASP A 58 1.31 17.96 -24.85
C ASP A 58 2.17 17.93 -26.13
N ALA A 59 3.17 17.04 -26.17
CA ALA A 59 4.02 16.86 -27.35
C ALA A 59 3.25 16.33 -28.57
N ALA A 60 2.30 15.42 -28.37
CA ALA A 60 1.45 14.90 -29.45
C ALA A 60 0.55 16.01 -30.02
N PHE A 61 -0.06 16.81 -29.15
CA PHE A 61 -0.89 17.96 -29.56
C PHE A 61 -0.06 18.98 -30.37
N ASP A 62 1.15 19.31 -29.89
CA ASP A 62 2.05 20.22 -30.60
C ASP A 62 2.50 19.66 -31.96
N ALA A 63 2.75 18.36 -32.06
CA ALA A 63 3.12 17.70 -33.31
C ALA A 63 1.98 17.80 -34.34
N ASP A 64 0.75 17.47 -33.94
CA ASP A 64 -0.43 17.56 -34.81
C ASP A 64 -0.66 18.98 -35.35
N VAL A 65 -0.39 20.00 -34.53
CA VAL A 65 -0.48 21.41 -34.94
C VAL A 65 0.61 21.74 -35.97
N ARG A 66 1.85 21.28 -35.78
CA ARG A 66 2.99 21.59 -36.66
C ARG A 66 2.92 20.88 -38.00
N GLU A 67 2.35 19.68 -38.06
CA GLU A 67 2.20 18.91 -39.29
C GLU A 67 1.19 19.55 -40.26
N ARG A 68 0.35 20.46 -39.76
CA ARG A 68 -0.66 21.15 -40.57
C ARG A 68 -0.13 22.48 -41.11
N GLY A 69 -0.18 22.63 -42.43
CA GLY A 69 0.15 23.89 -43.10
C GLY A 69 -0.87 25.01 -42.87
N GLU A 70 -2.15 24.67 -42.73
CA GLU A 70 -3.23 25.61 -42.39
C GLU A 70 -4.18 25.00 -41.36
N LEU A 71 -4.62 25.82 -40.40
CA LEU A 71 -5.52 25.42 -39.31
C LEU A 71 -6.91 26.03 -39.54
N SER A 72 -7.89 25.21 -39.90
CA SER A 72 -9.28 25.67 -39.97
C SER A 72 -9.86 25.87 -38.57
N ALA A 73 -10.82 26.79 -38.43
CA ALA A 73 -11.46 27.08 -37.15
C ALA A 73 -12.14 25.84 -36.54
N ASP A 74 -12.86 25.07 -37.36
CA ASP A 74 -13.55 23.84 -36.91
C ASP A 74 -12.55 22.81 -36.39
N TRP A 75 -11.43 22.63 -37.08
CA TRP A 75 -10.38 21.70 -36.64
C TRP A 75 -9.80 22.11 -35.29
N VAL A 76 -9.49 23.40 -35.11
CA VAL A 76 -8.93 23.93 -33.85
C VAL A 76 -9.91 23.71 -32.70
N ILE A 77 -11.20 23.96 -32.91
CA ILE A 77 -12.23 23.79 -31.88
C ILE A 77 -12.29 22.32 -31.44
N GLU A 78 -12.39 21.39 -32.39
CA GLU A 78 -12.53 19.97 -32.07
C GLU A 78 -11.25 19.40 -31.44
N HIS A 79 -10.06 19.78 -31.91
CA HIS A 79 -8.81 19.32 -31.30
C HIS A 79 -8.60 19.87 -29.89
N ARG A 80 -9.00 21.11 -29.62
CA ARG A 80 -8.96 21.66 -28.27
C ARG A 80 -9.93 20.96 -27.33
N LYS A 81 -11.12 20.60 -27.80
CA LYS A 81 -12.08 19.78 -27.04
C LYS A 81 -11.50 18.40 -26.73
N ALA A 82 -10.94 17.73 -27.73
CA ALA A 82 -10.33 16.40 -27.56
C ALA A 82 -9.15 16.45 -26.58
N TYR A 83 -8.28 17.45 -26.72
CA TYR A 83 -7.16 17.67 -25.80
C TYR A 83 -7.65 17.94 -24.37
N ALA A 84 -8.64 18.82 -24.18
CA ALA A 84 -9.23 19.08 -22.86
C ALA A 84 -9.83 17.80 -22.23
N ALA A 85 -10.57 17.01 -23.00
CA ALA A 85 -11.11 15.73 -22.54
C ALA A 85 -9.99 14.74 -22.15
N ALA A 86 -8.89 14.71 -22.89
CA ALA A 86 -7.73 13.90 -22.54
C ALA A 86 -7.05 14.38 -21.25
N LEU A 87 -6.98 15.71 -21.01
CA LEU A 87 -6.49 16.25 -19.74
C LEU A 87 -7.36 15.83 -18.56
N ASP A 88 -8.68 15.89 -18.73
CA ASP A 88 -9.62 15.46 -17.70
C ASP A 88 -9.47 13.97 -17.40
N GLY A 89 -9.31 13.14 -18.42
CA GLY A 89 -9.04 11.71 -18.27
C GLY A 89 -7.73 11.42 -17.52
N LEU A 90 -6.66 12.15 -17.83
CA LEU A 90 -5.39 12.03 -17.09
C LEU A 90 -5.51 12.48 -15.63
N ALA A 91 -6.24 13.57 -15.37
CA ALA A 91 -6.48 14.06 -14.03
C ALA A 91 -7.28 13.06 -13.19
N GLU A 92 -8.32 12.46 -13.78
CA GLU A 92 -9.13 11.43 -13.12
C GLU A 92 -8.30 10.18 -12.83
N ALA A 93 -7.50 9.71 -13.79
CA ALA A 93 -6.61 8.57 -13.58
C ALA A 93 -5.62 8.81 -12.43
N ARG A 94 -5.08 10.04 -12.31
CA ARG A 94 -4.18 10.41 -11.21
C ARG A 94 -4.91 10.42 -9.87
N ARG A 95 -6.11 11.01 -9.80
CA ARG A 95 -6.93 11.00 -8.57
C ARG A 95 -7.26 9.58 -8.11
N ALA A 96 -7.64 8.71 -9.04
CA ALA A 96 -7.93 7.32 -8.75
C ALA A 96 -6.70 6.57 -8.20
N SER A 97 -5.52 6.80 -8.80
CA SER A 97 -4.26 6.23 -8.30
C SER A 97 -3.94 6.70 -6.88
N GLN A 98 -4.03 8.01 -6.63
CA GLN A 98 -3.78 8.61 -5.30
C GLN A 98 -4.73 8.08 -4.23
N SER A 99 -6.02 7.96 -4.55
CA SER A 99 -7.02 7.38 -3.64
C SER A 99 -6.71 5.91 -3.33
N ALA A 100 -6.27 5.14 -4.32
CA ALA A 100 -5.90 3.74 -4.13
C ALA A 100 -4.62 3.59 -3.28
N ASP A 101 -3.64 4.48 -3.46
CA ASP A 101 -2.42 4.52 -2.65
C ASP A 101 -2.72 4.90 -1.19
N GLU A 102 -3.58 5.90 -0.96
CA GLU A 102 -3.99 6.28 0.38
C GLU A 102 -4.76 5.16 1.10
N SER A 103 -5.65 4.46 0.38
CA SER A 103 -6.35 3.28 0.92
C SER A 103 -5.38 2.16 1.32
N ARG A 104 -4.39 1.88 0.47
CA ARG A 104 -3.33 0.90 0.75
C ARG A 104 -2.50 1.30 1.98
N ARG A 105 -2.07 2.56 2.06
CA ARG A 105 -1.34 3.09 3.22
C ARG A 105 -2.11 2.87 4.52
N ARG A 106 -3.38 3.28 4.57
CA ARG A 106 -4.22 3.10 5.76
C ARG A 106 -4.38 1.63 6.14
N THR A 107 -4.49 0.74 5.15
CA THR A 107 -4.57 -0.71 5.39
C THR A 107 -3.29 -1.25 6.03
N LEU A 108 -2.11 -0.83 5.54
CA LEU A 108 -0.82 -1.25 6.10
C LEU A 108 -0.64 -0.73 7.53
N GLU A 109 -0.96 0.53 7.78
CA GLU A 109 -0.94 1.14 9.12
C GLU A 109 -1.87 0.41 10.11
N ALA A 110 -3.11 0.13 9.68
CA ALA A 110 -4.06 -0.61 10.50
C ALA A 110 -3.60 -2.05 10.78
N THR A 111 -2.97 -2.70 9.80
CA THR A 111 -2.43 -4.06 9.95
C THR A 111 -1.30 -4.09 10.97
N ASP A 112 -0.33 -3.18 10.86
CA ASP A 112 0.75 -3.10 11.84
C ASP A 112 0.25 -2.71 13.24
N ALA A 113 -0.72 -1.81 13.35
CA ALA A 113 -1.35 -1.50 14.64
C ALA A 113 -2.03 -2.73 15.27
N ALA A 114 -2.73 -3.55 14.46
CA ALA A 114 -3.33 -4.79 14.92
C ALA A 114 -2.28 -5.82 15.36
N LEU A 115 -1.18 -5.96 14.62
CA LEU A 115 -0.07 -6.85 14.97
C LEU A 115 0.62 -6.42 16.27
N ARG A 116 0.86 -5.11 16.47
CA ARG A 116 1.40 -4.58 17.73
C ARG A 116 0.49 -4.92 18.91
N ARG A 117 -0.83 -4.76 18.74
CA ARG A 117 -1.80 -5.12 19.78
C ARG A 117 -1.79 -6.61 20.07
N LEU A 118 -1.65 -7.46 19.05
CA LEU A 118 -1.54 -8.91 19.21
C LEU A 118 -0.29 -9.29 20.01
N VAL A 119 0.87 -8.73 19.67
CA VAL A 119 2.13 -8.93 20.41
C VAL A 119 1.97 -8.52 21.87
N TRP A 120 1.41 -7.34 22.14
CA TRP A 120 1.16 -6.88 23.50
C TRP A 120 0.24 -7.84 24.30
N LEU A 121 -0.83 -8.36 23.68
CA LEU A 121 -1.71 -9.33 24.33
C LEU A 121 -0.97 -10.64 24.67
N MET A 122 -0.11 -11.11 23.77
CA MET A 122 0.72 -12.31 24.00
C MET A 122 1.76 -12.08 25.12
N GLU A 123 2.35 -10.90 25.20
CA GLU A 123 3.24 -10.52 26.31
C GLU A 123 2.51 -10.53 27.66
N VAL A 124 1.29 -9.97 27.72
CA VAL A 124 0.46 -10.03 28.93
C VAL A 124 0.16 -11.49 29.30
N GLN A 125 -0.19 -12.34 28.33
CA GLN A 125 -0.44 -13.75 28.57
C GLN A 125 0.80 -14.45 29.15
N LEU A 126 1.98 -14.20 28.60
CA LEU A 126 3.27 -14.70 29.10
C LEU A 126 3.56 -14.29 30.54
N MET A 127 3.22 -13.04 30.92
CA MET A 127 3.39 -12.54 32.29
C MET A 127 2.46 -13.23 33.30
N MET A 128 1.29 -13.68 32.86
CA MET A 128 0.31 -14.39 33.71
C MET A 128 0.60 -15.88 33.83
N VAL A 129 1.42 -16.48 32.96
CA VAL A 129 1.82 -17.88 33.06
C VAL A 129 2.87 -18.01 34.19
N PRO A 130 2.61 -18.79 35.26
CA PRO A 130 3.54 -18.94 36.37
C PRO A 130 4.89 -19.48 35.88
N LYS A 131 5.99 -18.88 36.36
CA LYS A 131 7.33 -19.44 36.15
C LYS A 131 7.41 -20.82 36.83
N PRO A 132 8.04 -21.81 36.19
CA PRO A 132 8.28 -23.11 36.82
C PRO A 132 9.13 -22.98 38.09
#